data_AF-A0A2I7KG11-F1
#
_entry.id   AF-A0A2I7KG11-F1
#
_cell.length_a   1.000
_cell.length_b   1.000
_cell.length_c   1.000
_cell.angle_alpha   90.00
_cell.angle_beta   90.00
_cell.angle_gamma   90.00
#
_symmetry.space_group_name_H-M   'P 1'
#
loop_
_entity.id
_entity.type
_entity.pdbx_description
1 polymer ?
#
loop_
_entity_poly.entity_id
_entity_poly.type
_entity_poly.pdbx_seq_one_letter_code
_entity_poly.pdbx_strand_id
1 'polypeptide(L)'
;MVSNIISQERLTKYLKAAGYDTQRALDLYGWNILISEAFFPVLSASEVCLRNIISTRLVALYGPTWWDNPTFLTQIGNGKRIVKTARDKLRKKGAVTSGGVTAELNFGFWVNMLLARHEPVFWANLHASFVDLPPAVTYNALYVRCDAVREFRNRVFHHEPILHRNITKEYSQIMELITWLSPDKAKWIKQYSRVMTVARQKP
;
A
#
# COMPACT_ATOMS: atom_id res chain seq x y z
N MET A 1 5.17 33.32 9.83
CA MET A 1 3.91 32.73 9.30
C MET A 1 4.14 31.25 8.99
N VAL A 2 3.11 30.40 9.08
CA VAL A 2 3.20 28.95 8.82
C VAL A 2 3.80 28.64 7.43
N SER A 3 3.56 29.51 6.46
CA SER A 3 4.15 29.46 5.11
C SER A 3 5.68 29.41 5.09
N ASN A 4 6.37 29.99 6.07
CA ASN A 4 7.83 30.13 6.06
C ASN A 4 8.57 28.81 6.36
N ILE A 5 7.88 27.81 6.89
CA ILE A 5 8.43 26.47 7.18
C ILE A 5 8.07 25.47 6.07
N ILE A 6 7.06 25.78 5.25
CA ILE A 6 6.69 24.97 4.09
C ILE A 6 7.58 25.39 2.92
N SER A 7 8.39 24.46 2.40
CA SER A 7 9.22 24.73 1.22
C SER A 7 8.38 25.34 0.09
N GLN A 8 8.91 26.37 -0.58
CA GLN A 8 8.23 27.05 -1.69
C GLN A 8 7.77 26.07 -2.77
N GLU A 9 8.56 25.04 -3.07
CA GLU A 9 8.22 23.99 -4.04
C GLU A 9 6.95 23.21 -3.67
N ARG A 10 6.77 22.88 -2.38
CA ARG A 10 5.54 22.24 -1.89
C ARG A 10 4.36 23.17 -1.99
N LEU A 11 4.51 24.42 -1.56
CA LEU A 11 3.41 25.40 -1.52
C LEU A 11 2.97 25.84 -2.92
N THR A 12 3.87 25.86 -3.90
CA THR A 12 3.60 26.28 -5.28
C THR A 12 2.44 25.53 -5.92
N LYS A 13 2.29 24.22 -5.66
CA LYS A 13 1.18 23.41 -6.19
C LYS A 13 -0.17 23.85 -5.63
N TYR A 14 -0.20 24.27 -4.36
CA TYR A 14 -1.41 24.77 -3.70
C TYR A 14 -1.73 26.20 -4.14
N LEU A 15 -0.71 27.06 -4.25
CA LEU A 15 -0.86 28.42 -4.77
C LEU A 15 -1.43 28.42 -6.18
N LYS A 16 -0.91 27.59 -7.09
CA LYS A 16 -1.45 27.44 -8.44
C LYS A 16 -2.92 27.01 -8.44
N ALA A 17 -3.28 26.04 -7.59
CA ALA A 17 -4.66 25.57 -7.46
C ALA A 17 -5.60 26.62 -6.82
N ALA A 18 -5.06 27.52 -6.00
CA ALA A 18 -5.77 28.58 -5.30
C ALA A 18 -5.87 29.90 -6.08
N GLY A 19 -5.32 29.99 -7.30
CA GLY A 19 -5.25 31.27 -8.03
C GLY A 19 -4.26 32.26 -7.40
N TYR A 20 -3.20 31.76 -6.78
CA TYR A 20 -2.18 32.50 -6.03
C TYR A 20 -2.68 33.22 -4.77
N ASP A 21 -3.88 32.90 -4.30
CA ASP A 21 -4.35 33.29 -2.96
C ASP A 21 -3.64 32.47 -1.87
N THR A 22 -2.91 33.15 -0.99
CA THR A 22 -2.12 32.50 0.07
C THR A 22 -2.98 31.79 1.11
N GLN A 23 -4.10 32.38 1.53
CA GLN A 23 -4.95 31.80 2.57
C GLN A 23 -5.62 30.53 2.04
N ARG A 24 -6.21 30.60 0.85
CA ARG A 24 -6.83 29.45 0.19
C ARG A 24 -5.81 28.34 -0.12
N ALA A 25 -4.56 28.69 -0.46
CA ALA A 25 -3.49 27.71 -0.63
C ALA A 25 -3.17 26.97 0.67
N LEU A 26 -3.15 27.67 1.82
CA LEU A 26 -2.98 27.05 3.13
C LEU A 26 -4.17 26.16 3.50
N ASP A 27 -5.40 26.58 3.19
CA ASP A 27 -6.60 25.77 3.42
C ASP A 27 -6.58 24.49 2.59
N LEU A 28 -6.18 24.56 1.30
CA LEU A 28 -5.98 23.39 0.45
C LEU A 28 -4.86 22.47 0.95
N TYR A 29 -3.79 23.03 1.53
CA TYR A 29 -2.72 22.27 2.15
C TYR A 29 -3.23 21.49 3.37
N GLY A 30 -3.99 22.16 4.24
CA GLY A 30 -4.65 21.54 5.39
C GLY A 30 -5.63 20.44 4.96
N TRP A 31 -6.48 20.72 3.96
CA TRP A 31 -7.38 19.74 3.38
C TRP A 31 -6.62 18.53 2.82
N ASN A 32 -5.49 18.72 2.14
CA ASN A 32 -4.67 17.62 1.62
C ASN A 32 -4.17 16.68 2.73
N ILE A 33 -3.81 17.23 3.90
CA ILE A 33 -3.42 16.43 5.06
C ILE A 33 -4.63 15.62 5.56
N LEU A 34 -5.79 16.26 5.73
CA LEU A 34 -7.01 15.60 6.23
C LEU A 34 -7.49 14.50 5.29
N ILE A 35 -7.47 14.72 3.98
CA ILE A 35 -7.89 13.69 3.02
C ILE A 35 -6.87 12.54 2.99
N SER A 36 -5.57 12.83 3.09
CA SER A 36 -4.51 11.83 3.18
C SER A 36 -4.67 10.95 4.43
N GLU A 37 -4.98 11.57 5.56
CA GLU A 37 -5.29 10.89 6.82
C GLU A 37 -6.55 10.02 6.70
N ALA A 38 -7.61 10.51 6.04
CA ALA A 38 -8.85 9.77 5.82
C ALA A 38 -8.67 8.50 4.97
N PHE A 39 -7.64 8.42 4.12
CA PHE A 39 -7.29 7.21 3.37
C PHE A 39 -6.54 6.15 4.19
N PHE A 40 -5.96 6.52 5.34
CA PHE A 40 -5.13 5.62 6.14
C PHE A 40 -5.83 4.29 6.49
N PRO A 41 -7.10 4.24 6.94
CA PRO A 41 -7.75 2.98 7.31
C PRO A 41 -7.79 1.97 6.15
N VAL A 42 -8.17 2.41 4.95
CA VAL A 42 -8.32 1.53 3.79
C VAL A 42 -6.96 1.14 3.20
N LEU A 43 -6.00 2.06 3.17
CA LEU A 43 -4.63 1.75 2.74
C LEU A 43 -3.98 0.71 3.66
N SER A 44 -4.08 0.91 4.98
CA SER A 44 -3.57 -0.03 5.98
C SER A 44 -4.22 -1.41 5.84
N ALA A 45 -5.55 -1.46 5.66
CA ALA A 45 -6.25 -2.72 5.44
C ALA A 45 -5.75 -3.47 4.19
N SER A 46 -5.59 -2.78 3.06
CA SER A 46 -5.09 -3.40 1.82
C SER A 46 -3.67 -3.96 1.99
N GLU A 47 -2.79 -3.24 2.69
CA GLU A 47 -1.41 -3.65 2.94
C GLU A 47 -1.33 -4.89 3.86
N VAL A 48 -2.10 -4.88 4.94
CA VAL A 48 -2.14 -6.00 5.90
C VAL A 48 -2.73 -7.26 5.26
N CYS A 49 -3.81 -7.13 4.47
CA CYS A 49 -4.38 -8.26 3.75
C CYS A 49 -3.37 -8.87 2.78
N LEU A 50 -2.77 -8.04 1.91
CA LEU A 50 -1.86 -8.53 0.88
C LEU A 50 -0.63 -9.22 1.49
N ARG A 51 0.03 -8.60 2.47
CA ARG A 51 1.24 -9.16 3.08
C ARG A 51 0.95 -10.49 3.78
N ASN A 52 -0.22 -10.65 4.40
CA ASN A 52 -0.55 -11.87 5.11
C ASN A 52 -0.83 -13.03 4.14
N ILE A 53 -1.57 -12.78 3.04
CA ILE A 53 -1.79 -13.79 2.00
C ILE A 53 -0.46 -14.26 1.42
N ILE A 54 0.41 -13.32 1.07
CA ILE A 54 1.72 -13.65 0.50
C ILE A 54 2.59 -14.36 1.53
N SER A 55 2.63 -13.90 2.78
CA SER A 55 3.40 -14.54 3.85
C SER A 55 2.97 -15.99 4.08
N THR A 56 1.66 -16.27 4.13
CA THR A 56 1.13 -17.64 4.22
C THR A 56 1.62 -18.49 3.05
N ARG A 57 1.60 -17.95 1.82
CA ARG A 57 2.11 -18.66 0.65
C ARG A 57 3.61 -18.93 0.73
N LEU A 58 4.41 -17.96 1.17
CA LEU A 58 5.86 -18.12 1.34
C LEU A 58 6.20 -19.14 2.43
N VAL A 59 5.45 -19.16 3.53
CA VAL A 59 5.59 -20.19 4.59
C VAL A 59 5.26 -21.58 4.04
N ALA A 60 4.21 -21.71 3.23
CA ALA A 60 3.84 -22.99 2.62
C ALA A 60 4.90 -23.52 1.63
N LEU A 61 5.57 -22.62 0.89
CA LEU A 61 6.58 -22.98 -0.11
C LEU A 61 7.98 -23.21 0.48
N TYR A 62 8.36 -22.42 1.47
CA TYR A 62 9.75 -22.31 1.94
C TYR A 62 9.93 -22.59 3.42
N GLY A 63 8.85 -22.88 4.15
CA GLY A 63 8.85 -23.16 5.58
C GLY A 63 8.76 -21.91 6.47
N PRO A 64 8.75 -22.10 7.80
CA PRO A 64 8.55 -21.02 8.77
C PRO A 64 9.67 -19.98 8.78
N THR A 65 10.82 -20.28 8.17
CA THR A 65 12.01 -19.42 8.05
C THR A 65 12.25 -18.98 6.60
N TRP A 66 11.19 -18.83 5.80
CA TRP A 66 11.22 -18.50 4.37
C TRP A 66 12.19 -17.36 3.99
N TRP A 67 12.40 -16.38 4.87
CA TRP A 67 13.28 -15.24 4.63
C TRP A 67 14.77 -15.59 4.53
N ASP A 68 15.18 -16.76 5.04
CA ASP A 68 16.54 -17.29 4.96
C ASP A 68 16.65 -18.43 3.93
N ASN A 69 15.57 -18.80 3.24
CA ASN A 69 15.58 -19.86 2.25
C ASN A 69 16.36 -19.44 0.97
N PRO A 70 17.42 -20.18 0.55
CA PRO A 70 18.26 -19.79 -0.58
C PRO A 70 17.51 -19.73 -1.92
N THR A 71 16.56 -20.65 -2.15
CA THR A 71 15.75 -20.69 -3.38
C THR A 71 14.85 -19.46 -3.46
N PHE A 72 14.20 -19.09 -2.35
CA PHE A 72 13.42 -17.85 -2.27
C PHE A 72 14.28 -16.61 -2.52
N LEU A 73 15.43 -16.49 -1.84
CA LEU A 73 16.32 -15.33 -1.97
C LEU A 73 16.87 -15.18 -3.40
N THR A 74 17.12 -16.29 -4.08
CA THR A 74 17.50 -16.31 -5.49
C THR A 74 16.35 -15.82 -6.37
N GLN A 75 15.13 -16.34 -6.15
CA GLN A 75 13.95 -15.98 -6.93
C GLN A 75 13.63 -14.49 -6.88
N ILE A 76 13.79 -13.83 -5.73
CA ILE A 76 13.50 -12.39 -5.57
C ILE A 76 14.63 -11.46 -6.03
N GLY A 77 15.79 -12.00 -6.42
CA GLY A 77 16.93 -11.24 -6.96
C GLY A 77 17.33 -10.07 -6.05
N ASN A 78 17.20 -8.83 -6.55
CA ASN A 78 17.55 -7.61 -5.79
C ASN A 78 16.74 -7.43 -4.49
N GLY A 79 15.56 -8.08 -4.38
CA GLY A 79 14.76 -8.10 -3.15
C GLY A 79 15.48 -8.73 -1.95
N LYS A 80 16.50 -9.58 -2.18
CA LYS A 80 17.28 -10.23 -1.12
C LYS A 80 17.92 -9.24 -0.15
N ARG A 81 18.33 -8.06 -0.64
CA ARG A 81 18.93 -7.02 0.21
C ARG A 81 17.91 -6.46 1.19
N ILE A 82 16.67 -6.27 0.75
CA ILE A 82 15.58 -5.75 1.58
C ILE A 82 15.25 -6.75 2.69
N VAL A 83 15.14 -8.03 2.34
CA VAL A 83 14.90 -9.12 3.32
C VAL A 83 16.04 -9.22 4.32
N LYS A 84 17.30 -9.16 3.86
CA LYS A 84 18.47 -9.15 4.73
C LYS A 84 18.44 -7.99 5.72
N THR A 85 18.16 -6.77 5.25
CA THR A 85 18.08 -5.59 6.13
C THR A 85 16.97 -5.73 7.17
N ALA A 86 15.79 -6.21 6.79
CA ALA A 86 14.68 -6.46 7.72
C ALA A 86 15.07 -7.49 8.79
N ARG A 87 15.65 -8.62 8.36
CA ARG A 87 16.15 -9.68 9.25
C ARG A 87 17.21 -9.16 10.22
N ASP A 88 18.22 -8.45 9.72
CA ASP A 88 19.33 -7.96 10.54
C ASP A 88 18.85 -6.93 11.58
N LYS A 89 17.84 -6.11 11.24
CA LYS A 89 17.18 -5.20 12.19
C LYS A 89 16.41 -5.95 13.28
N LEU A 90 15.73 -7.05 12.93
CA LEU A 90 15.02 -7.88 13.89
C LEU A 90 15.98 -8.65 14.80
N ARG A 91 17.09 -9.17 14.28
CA ARG A 91 18.14 -9.83 15.08
C ARG A 91 18.67 -8.93 16.20
N LYS A 92 18.83 -7.63 15.94
CA LYS A 92 19.23 -6.64 16.96
C LYS A 92 18.20 -6.46 18.08
N LYS A 93 16.93 -6.81 17.83
CA LYS A 93 15.82 -6.70 18.79
C LYS A 93 15.49 -8.03 19.47
N GLY A 94 16.14 -9.14 19.09
CA GLY A 94 15.90 -10.48 19.62
C GLY A 94 15.57 -11.49 18.52
N ALA A 95 14.54 -12.31 18.76
CA ALA A 95 14.19 -13.40 17.86
C ALA A 95 13.60 -12.92 16.53
N VAL A 96 14.03 -13.55 15.42
CA VAL A 96 13.46 -13.33 14.09
C VAL A 96 12.31 -14.32 13.89
N THR A 97 11.11 -13.81 13.66
CA THR A 97 9.91 -14.61 13.38
C THR A 97 9.32 -14.26 12.02
N SER A 98 8.54 -15.17 11.42
CA SER A 98 7.86 -14.91 10.15
C SER A 98 6.97 -13.67 10.22
N GLY A 99 6.22 -13.52 11.31
CA GLY A 99 5.41 -12.33 11.55
C GLY A 99 6.24 -11.05 11.68
N GLY A 100 7.38 -11.13 12.37
CA GLY A 100 8.32 -10.01 12.51
C GLY A 100 8.88 -9.56 11.16
N VAL A 101 9.36 -10.49 10.34
CA VAL A 101 9.85 -10.18 8.98
C VAL A 101 8.72 -9.65 8.11
N THR A 102 7.53 -10.25 8.23
CA THR A 102 6.35 -9.82 7.45
C THR A 102 5.98 -8.36 7.74
N ALA A 103 6.04 -7.96 9.01
CA ALA A 103 5.70 -6.61 9.45
C ALA A 103 6.79 -5.57 9.15
N GLU A 104 8.06 -5.97 9.10
CA GLU A 104 9.19 -5.07 8.83
C GLU A 104 9.34 -4.73 7.33
N LEU A 105 8.83 -5.59 6.44
CA LEU A 105 8.85 -5.36 5.00
C LEU A 105 7.71 -4.42 4.57
N ASN A 106 8.05 -3.43 3.75
CA ASN A 106 7.10 -2.41 3.28
C ASN A 106 6.12 -2.95 2.21
N PHE A 107 5.03 -2.23 1.98
CA PHE A 107 4.04 -2.61 0.96
C PHE A 107 4.62 -2.84 -0.43
N GLY A 108 5.60 -2.03 -0.84
CA GLY A 108 6.24 -2.17 -2.15
C GLY A 108 6.95 -3.50 -2.33
N PHE A 109 7.55 -4.05 -1.28
CA PHE A 109 8.10 -5.40 -1.30
C PHE A 109 7.03 -6.45 -1.60
N TRP A 110 5.88 -6.37 -0.93
CA TRP A 110 4.78 -7.31 -1.09
C TRP A 110 4.16 -7.24 -2.50
N VAL A 111 3.95 -6.05 -3.03
CA VAL A 111 3.49 -5.89 -4.42
C VAL A 111 4.51 -6.44 -5.42
N ASN A 112 5.82 -6.30 -5.15
CA ASN A 112 6.85 -6.89 -6.01
C ASN A 112 6.85 -8.42 -6.03
N MET A 113 6.23 -9.10 -5.06
CA MET A 113 6.04 -10.55 -5.11
C MET A 113 5.01 -10.97 -6.17
N LEU A 114 4.27 -10.01 -6.73
CA LEU A 114 3.30 -10.21 -7.81
C LEU A 114 3.83 -9.84 -9.21
N LEU A 115 5.14 -9.57 -9.36
CA LEU A 115 5.72 -9.33 -10.70
C LEU A 115 5.61 -10.60 -11.56
N ALA A 116 5.42 -10.44 -12.87
CA ALA A 116 5.19 -11.53 -13.82
C ALA A 116 6.18 -12.72 -13.69
N ARG A 117 7.46 -12.45 -13.43
CA ARG A 117 8.48 -13.51 -13.21
C ARG A 117 8.20 -14.44 -12.01
N HIS A 118 7.36 -14.00 -11.07
CA HIS A 118 6.99 -14.74 -9.88
C HIS A 118 5.72 -15.56 -10.07
N GLU A 119 4.90 -15.26 -11.09
CA GLU A 119 3.67 -15.99 -11.41
C GLU A 119 3.87 -17.51 -11.49
N PRO A 120 4.79 -18.04 -12.32
CA PRO A 120 4.94 -19.50 -12.44
C PRO A 120 5.53 -20.16 -11.19
N VAL A 121 6.19 -19.41 -10.30
CA VAL A 121 6.91 -19.96 -9.14
C VAL A 121 6.05 -19.90 -7.88
N PHE A 122 5.51 -18.73 -7.56
CA PHE A 122 4.72 -18.52 -6.36
C PHE A 122 3.23 -18.76 -6.61
N TRP A 123 2.73 -18.53 -7.82
CA TRP A 123 1.29 -18.33 -8.09
C TRP A 123 0.70 -19.26 -9.15
N ALA A 124 1.33 -20.41 -9.42
CA ALA A 124 0.84 -21.42 -10.36
C ALA A 124 -0.64 -21.82 -10.12
N ASN A 125 -1.11 -21.75 -8.87
CA ASN A 125 -2.53 -21.81 -8.53
C ASN A 125 -2.91 -20.55 -7.73
N LEU A 126 -3.23 -19.47 -8.45
CA LEU A 126 -3.54 -18.17 -7.86
C LEU A 126 -4.69 -18.24 -6.84
N HIS A 127 -5.79 -18.89 -7.23
CA HIS A 127 -7.01 -18.99 -6.41
C HIS A 127 -6.85 -19.88 -5.18
N ALA A 128 -5.84 -20.76 -5.12
CA ALA A 128 -5.52 -21.47 -3.88
C ALA A 128 -4.97 -20.55 -2.78
N SER A 129 -4.39 -19.40 -3.15
CA SER A 129 -3.90 -18.41 -2.17
C SER A 129 -4.85 -17.22 -2.03
N PHE A 130 -5.46 -16.79 -3.13
CA PHE A 130 -6.44 -15.69 -3.16
C PHE A 130 -7.84 -16.28 -3.34
N VAL A 131 -8.36 -16.87 -2.26
CA VAL A 131 -9.62 -17.63 -2.28
C VAL A 131 -10.85 -16.79 -2.63
N ASP A 132 -10.82 -15.50 -2.28
CA ASP A 132 -11.90 -14.55 -2.54
C ASP A 132 -11.73 -13.77 -3.86
N LEU A 133 -10.65 -14.04 -4.61
CA LEU A 133 -10.41 -13.38 -5.88
C LEU A 133 -11.46 -13.84 -6.90
N PRO A 134 -12.24 -12.92 -7.52
CA PRO A 134 -13.24 -13.30 -8.49
C PRO A 134 -12.61 -14.07 -9.67
N PRO A 135 -13.23 -15.14 -10.20
CA PRO A 135 -12.64 -15.95 -11.28
C PRO A 135 -12.31 -15.18 -12.56
N ALA A 136 -12.99 -14.05 -12.81
CA ALA A 136 -12.74 -13.19 -13.95
C ALA A 136 -11.48 -12.30 -13.79
N VAL A 137 -10.93 -12.17 -12.58
CA VAL A 137 -9.76 -11.34 -12.31
C VAL A 137 -8.50 -12.12 -12.61
N THR A 138 -7.79 -11.71 -13.65
CA THR A 138 -6.51 -12.33 -14.03
C THR A 138 -5.38 -11.94 -13.07
N TYR A 139 -4.29 -12.71 -13.09
CA TYR A 139 -3.07 -12.39 -12.34
C TYR A 139 -2.57 -10.97 -12.65
N ASN A 140 -2.53 -10.59 -13.93
CA ASN A 140 -2.13 -9.26 -14.35
C ASN A 140 -3.09 -8.17 -13.81
N ALA A 141 -4.40 -8.41 -13.80
CA ALA A 141 -5.36 -7.47 -13.24
C ALA A 141 -5.17 -7.26 -11.73
N LEU A 142 -4.88 -8.35 -10.99
CA LEU A 142 -4.51 -8.28 -9.57
C LEU A 142 -3.23 -7.46 -9.37
N TYR A 143 -2.17 -7.75 -10.13
CA TYR A 143 -0.91 -7.01 -10.06
C TYR A 143 -1.10 -5.52 -10.34
N VAL A 144 -1.74 -5.17 -11.46
CA VAL A 144 -2.02 -3.77 -11.85
C VAL A 144 -2.80 -3.03 -10.77
N ARG A 145 -3.79 -3.70 -10.14
CA ARG A 145 -4.54 -3.11 -9.04
C ARG A 145 -3.67 -2.88 -7.80
N CYS A 146 -2.90 -3.88 -7.38
CA CYS A 146 -1.98 -3.75 -6.26
C CYS A 146 -0.96 -2.63 -6.49
N ASP A 147 -0.44 -2.51 -7.71
CA ASP A 147 0.54 -1.50 -8.07
C ASP A 147 -0.05 -0.08 -8.07
N ALA A 148 -1.25 0.10 -8.62
CA ALA A 148 -1.97 1.37 -8.56
C ALA A 148 -2.22 1.82 -7.10
N VAL A 149 -2.64 0.89 -6.23
CA VAL A 149 -2.82 1.19 -4.79
C VAL A 149 -1.48 1.50 -4.12
N ARG A 150 -0.39 0.80 -4.46
CA ARG A 150 0.97 1.09 -3.95
C ARG A 150 1.42 2.49 -4.34
N GLU A 151 1.24 2.89 -5.60
CA GLU A 151 1.60 4.22 -6.06
C GLU A 151 0.82 5.30 -5.30
N PHE A 152 -0.51 5.17 -5.23
CA PHE A 152 -1.34 6.13 -4.50
C PHE A 152 -0.97 6.20 -3.01
N ARG A 153 -0.79 5.04 -2.37
CA ARG A 153 -0.32 4.91 -0.98
C ARG A 153 1.00 5.65 -0.79
N ASN A 154 1.98 5.44 -1.66
CA ASN A 154 3.27 6.11 -1.56
C ASN A 154 3.10 7.63 -1.60
N ARG A 155 2.28 8.17 -2.51
CA ARG A 155 2.01 9.62 -2.57
C ARG A 155 1.42 10.15 -1.26
N VAL A 156 0.45 9.45 -0.68
CA VAL A 156 -0.17 9.79 0.62
C VAL A 156 0.88 9.82 1.74
N PHE A 157 1.70 8.77 1.86
CA PHE A 157 2.71 8.66 2.92
C PHE A 157 3.98 9.50 2.70
N HIS A 158 4.24 9.94 1.47
CA HIS A 158 5.28 10.94 1.16
C HIS A 158 4.79 12.38 1.27
N HIS A 159 3.55 12.59 1.75
CA HIS A 159 2.91 13.89 1.90
C HIS A 159 2.85 14.68 0.58
N GLU A 160 2.66 13.97 -0.53
CA GLU A 160 2.45 14.61 -1.82
C GLU A 160 1.03 15.17 -1.95
N PRO A 161 0.84 16.23 -2.76
CA PRO A 161 -0.50 16.71 -3.07
C PRO A 161 -1.31 15.69 -3.86
N ILE A 162 -2.53 15.39 -3.41
CA ILE A 162 -3.52 14.56 -4.10
C ILE A 162 -4.73 15.36 -4.62
N LEU A 163 -4.64 16.70 -4.59
CA LEU A 163 -5.69 17.64 -4.99
C LEU A 163 -6.31 17.38 -6.39
N HIS A 164 -5.50 16.89 -7.32
CA HIS A 164 -5.85 16.64 -8.72
C HIS A 164 -6.27 15.18 -8.99
N ARG A 165 -6.16 14.30 -7.98
CA ARG A 165 -6.56 12.90 -8.11
C ARG A 165 -8.08 12.80 -8.00
N ASN A 166 -8.65 11.82 -8.69
CA ASN A 166 -10.04 11.47 -8.53
C ASN A 166 -10.21 10.65 -7.25
N ILE A 167 -10.48 11.33 -6.13
CA ILE A 167 -10.59 10.74 -4.79
C ILE A 167 -11.58 9.56 -4.75
N THR A 168 -12.71 9.68 -5.43
CA THR A 168 -13.72 8.61 -5.50
C THR A 168 -13.18 7.39 -6.22
N LYS A 169 -12.46 7.59 -7.34
CA LYS A 169 -11.81 6.51 -8.08
C LYS A 169 -10.75 5.81 -7.23
N GLU A 170 -9.85 6.57 -6.59
CA GLU A 170 -8.82 6.00 -5.70
C GLU A 170 -9.44 5.16 -4.59
N TYR A 171 -10.46 5.70 -3.92
CA TYR A 171 -11.19 4.99 -2.88
C TYR A 171 -11.83 3.70 -3.39
N SER A 172 -12.51 3.76 -4.54
CA SER A 172 -13.14 2.58 -5.14
C SER A 172 -12.13 1.48 -5.48
N GLN A 173 -10.97 1.84 -6.05
CA GLN A 173 -9.92 0.89 -6.40
C GLN A 173 -9.32 0.22 -5.17
N ILE A 174 -9.10 0.97 -4.09
CA ILE A 174 -8.61 0.41 -2.82
C ILE A 174 -9.66 -0.53 -2.22
N MET A 175 -10.92 -0.12 -2.15
CA MET A 175 -11.99 -0.96 -1.59
C MET A 175 -12.23 -2.23 -2.41
N GLU A 176 -12.14 -2.14 -3.73
CA GLU A 176 -12.24 -3.27 -4.64
C GLU A 176 -11.06 -4.23 -4.44
N LEU A 177 -9.83 -3.72 -4.28
CA LEU A 177 -8.68 -4.54 -3.92
C LEU A 177 -8.91 -5.25 -2.57
N ILE A 178 -9.35 -4.54 -1.54
CA ILE A 178 -9.61 -5.18 -0.23
C ILE A 178 -10.68 -6.26 -0.38
N THR A 179 -11.70 -6.04 -1.22
CA THR A 179 -12.74 -7.03 -1.50
C THR A 179 -12.17 -8.28 -2.17
N TRP A 180 -11.24 -8.13 -3.13
CA TRP A 180 -10.53 -9.26 -3.76
C TRP A 180 -9.65 -10.05 -2.77
N LEU A 181 -9.12 -9.39 -1.74
CA LEU A 181 -8.25 -10.02 -0.75
C LEU A 181 -9.02 -10.61 0.44
N SER A 182 -10.13 -9.98 0.84
CA SER A 182 -11.02 -10.39 1.93
C SER A 182 -12.31 -9.53 1.94
N PRO A 183 -13.45 -10.07 1.48
CA PRO A 183 -14.75 -9.40 1.52
C PRO A 183 -15.17 -8.99 2.94
N ASP A 184 -14.87 -9.84 3.93
CA ASP A 184 -15.15 -9.56 5.34
C ASP A 184 -14.36 -8.35 5.84
N LYS A 185 -13.06 -8.25 5.48
CA LYS A 185 -12.25 -7.07 5.81
C LYS A 185 -12.79 -5.83 5.12
N ALA A 186 -13.23 -5.93 3.86
CA ALA A 186 -13.81 -4.81 3.13
C ALA A 186 -15.07 -4.28 3.83
N LYS A 187 -15.97 -5.17 4.26
CA LYS A 187 -17.16 -4.82 5.03
C LYS A 187 -16.79 -4.15 6.36
N TRP A 188 -15.86 -4.75 7.10
CA TRP A 188 -15.44 -4.24 8.41
C TRP A 188 -14.69 -2.90 8.32
N ILE A 189 -13.81 -2.68 7.33
CA ILE A 189 -13.02 -1.44 7.26
C ILE A 189 -13.85 -0.24 6.79
N LYS A 190 -14.90 -0.50 5.99
CA LYS A 190 -15.75 0.55 5.40
C LYS A 190 -16.35 1.48 6.46
N GLN A 191 -16.73 0.96 7.62
CA GLN A 191 -17.31 1.75 8.72
C GLN A 191 -16.34 2.77 9.33
N TYR A 192 -15.03 2.56 9.18
CA TYR A 192 -14.00 3.48 9.66
C TYR A 192 -13.57 4.51 8.60
N SER A 193 -14.12 4.43 7.39
CA SER A 193 -13.73 5.31 6.30
C SER A 193 -14.44 6.65 6.37
N ARG A 194 -13.66 7.74 6.36
CA ARG A 194 -14.16 9.13 6.28
C ARG A 194 -13.83 9.81 4.95
N VAL A 195 -13.29 9.06 3.96
CA VAL A 195 -12.74 9.62 2.72
C VAL A 195 -13.75 10.51 2.00
N MET A 196 -14.97 10.01 1.76
CA MET A 196 -15.99 10.77 1.03
C MET A 196 -16.52 11.98 1.82
N THR A 197 -16.53 11.90 3.15
CA THR A 197 -16.92 13.03 4.01
C THR A 197 -15.90 14.16 3.90
N VAL A 198 -14.61 13.84 4.05
CA VAL A 198 -13.52 14.83 3.95
C VAL A 198 -13.40 15.36 2.51
N ALA A 199 -13.63 14.51 1.50
CA ALA A 199 -13.59 14.93 0.10
C ALA A 199 -14.55 16.07 -0.22
N ARG A 200 -15.73 16.09 0.41
CA ARG A 200 -16.76 17.13 0.24
C ARG A 200 -16.43 18.45 0.96
N GLN A 201 -15.43 18.46 1.83
CA GLN A 201 -15.00 19.63 2.59
C GLN A 201 -13.85 20.38 1.90
N LYS A 202 -13.64 20.16 0.59
CA LYS A 202 -12.57 20.81 -0.16
C LYS A 202 -12.84 22.33 -0.29
N PRO A 203 -11.91 23.20 0.13
CA PRO A 203 -12.00 24.66 -0.07
C PRO A 203 -11.88 25.13 -1.53
#